data_AF-A0A5C6FV44-F1
#
_entry.id   AF-A0A5C6FV44-F1
#
_cell.length_a   1.000
_cell.length_b   1.000
_cell.length_c   1.000
_cell.angle_alpha   90.00
_cell.angle_beta   90.00
_cell.angle_gamma   90.00
#
_symmetry.space_group_name_H-M   'P 1'
#
loop_
_entity.id
_entity.type
_entity.pdbx_description
1 polymer ?
#
loop_
_entity_poly.entity_id
_entity_poly.type
_entity_poly.pdbx_seq_one_letter_code
_entity_poly.pdbx_strand_id
1 'polypeptide(L)'
;MATLVGVTHAKGIPGFSSGYDSSDVHIMGVVDFYGPIDLLKLQGKRDAVDLSSDRSPEARLLGHSPRLRPESARLASPSTHVDPESPPFLIFHGDQDKRVPLDQSELLLSLLQKHGVQSRLVIVEGAVHGDEKFDETSYNDAVLTFMDSLLRESPAK
;
A
#
# COMPACT_ATOMS: atom_id res chain seq x y z
N MET A 1 -1.00 -6.83 3.74
CA MET A 1 -1.05 -5.49 3.12
C MET A 1 -0.89 -4.45 4.22
N ALA A 2 0.30 -3.86 4.37
CA ALA A 2 0.57 -2.84 5.38
C ALA A 2 -0.28 -1.58 5.12
N THR A 3 -0.40 -1.17 3.86
CA THR A 3 -1.18 0.00 3.43
C THR A 3 -2.64 -0.08 3.86
N LEU A 4 -3.30 -1.24 3.66
CA LEU A 4 -4.71 -1.41 4.04
C LEU A 4 -4.90 -1.17 5.55
N VAL A 5 -4.05 -1.79 6.38
CA VAL A 5 -4.10 -1.58 7.83
C VAL A 5 -3.85 -0.12 8.19
N GLY A 6 -2.85 0.52 7.56
CA GLY A 6 -2.54 1.93 7.78
C GLY A 6 -3.72 2.88 7.56
N VAL A 7 -4.51 2.65 6.50
CA VAL A 7 -5.65 3.52 6.14
C VAL A 7 -6.97 3.12 6.81
N THR A 8 -7.09 1.91 7.38
CA THR A 8 -8.33 1.45 8.03
C THR A 8 -8.26 1.47 9.56
N HIS A 9 -7.08 1.39 10.16
CA HIS A 9 -6.90 1.13 11.60
C HIS A 9 -7.60 2.18 12.48
N ALA A 10 -7.37 3.47 12.22
CA ALA A 10 -7.97 4.56 12.99
C ALA A 10 -9.51 4.62 12.90
N LYS A 11 -10.11 3.92 11.92
CA LYS A 11 -11.55 3.97 11.62
C LYS A 11 -12.34 2.81 12.23
N GLY A 12 -11.65 1.80 12.76
CA GLY A 12 -12.31 0.61 13.32
C GLY A 12 -13.20 -0.12 12.32
N ILE A 13 -12.85 -0.13 11.03
CA ILE A 13 -13.67 -0.76 9.98
C ILE A 13 -13.82 -2.27 10.31
N PRO A 14 -15.07 -2.78 10.48
CA PRO A 14 -15.31 -4.18 10.79
C PRO A 14 -14.70 -5.11 9.73
N GLY A 15 -13.93 -6.10 10.17
CA GLY A 15 -13.28 -7.08 9.29
C GLY A 15 -11.80 -6.80 8.98
N PHE A 16 -11.26 -5.64 9.36
CA PHE A 16 -9.83 -5.32 9.24
C PHE A 16 -9.15 -4.99 10.59
N SER A 17 -9.72 -5.47 11.70
CA SER A 17 -9.05 -5.40 13.01
C SER A 17 -8.04 -6.55 13.16
N SER A 18 -6.90 -6.27 13.79
CA SER A 18 -5.84 -7.25 14.05
C SER A 18 -6.22 -8.29 15.13
N GLY A 19 -7.46 -8.26 15.63
CA GLY A 19 -7.89 -9.03 16.81
C GLY A 19 -7.43 -8.47 18.15
N TYR A 20 -6.62 -7.40 18.13
CA TYR A 20 -6.26 -6.61 19.31
C TYR A 20 -7.23 -5.44 19.49
N ASP A 21 -7.35 -4.95 20.73
CA ASP A 21 -8.11 -3.73 21.00
C ASP A 21 -7.44 -2.55 20.25
N SER A 22 -8.14 -2.04 19.24
CA SER A 22 -7.63 -1.02 18.34
C SER A 22 -7.42 0.34 19.03
N SER A 23 -7.94 0.52 20.25
CA SER A 23 -7.82 1.76 21.02
C SER A 23 -6.38 2.08 21.43
N ASP A 24 -5.52 1.07 21.56
CA ASP A 24 -4.19 1.22 22.17
C ASP A 24 -3.05 1.28 21.15
N VAL A 25 -3.33 0.95 19.88
CA VAL A 25 -2.35 0.96 18.81
C VAL A 25 -2.52 2.23 17.98
N HIS A 26 -1.45 3.00 17.82
CA HIS A 26 -1.41 4.15 16.94
C HIS A 26 -0.37 3.92 15.85
N ILE A 27 -0.78 4.00 14.58
CA ILE A 27 0.11 3.85 13.43
C ILE A 27 0.70 5.22 13.12
N MET A 28 1.99 5.37 13.40
CA MET A 28 2.73 6.62 13.19
C MET A 28 3.03 6.91 11.71
N GLY A 29 3.13 5.87 10.88
CA GLY A 29 3.51 5.98 9.49
C GLY A 29 3.53 4.60 8.83
N VAL A 30 3.57 4.59 7.50
CA VAL A 30 3.60 3.36 6.70
C VAL A 30 4.73 3.41 5.69
N VAL A 31 5.49 2.32 5.63
CA VAL A 31 6.41 2.06 4.52
C VAL A 31 5.77 1.00 3.63
N ASP A 32 5.50 1.35 2.37
CA ASP A 32 4.89 0.46 1.38
C ASP A 32 5.91 0.09 0.29
N PHE A 33 6.13 -1.20 0.10
CA PHE A 33 6.97 -1.72 -0.97
C PHE A 33 6.06 -2.37 -2.01
N TYR A 34 5.89 -1.68 -3.14
CA TYR A 34 5.19 -2.13 -4.35
C TYR A 34 3.84 -2.81 -4.07
N GLY A 35 3.03 -2.23 -3.18
CA GLY A 35 1.76 -2.79 -2.75
C GLY A 35 0.63 -2.61 -3.78
N PRO A 36 -0.28 -3.59 -3.93
CA PRO A 36 -1.52 -3.41 -4.68
C PRO A 36 -2.49 -2.50 -3.91
N ILE A 37 -3.01 -1.45 -4.54
CA ILE A 37 -3.77 -0.38 -3.84
C ILE A 37 -5.24 -0.34 -4.29
N ASP A 38 -5.52 -0.72 -5.54
CA ASP A 38 -6.86 -0.83 -6.08
C ASP A 38 -7.03 -2.16 -6.82
N LEU A 39 -7.71 -3.12 -6.16
CA LEU A 39 -7.90 -4.47 -6.67
C LEU A 39 -8.82 -4.51 -7.89
N LEU A 40 -9.62 -3.46 -8.11
CA LEU A 40 -10.42 -3.32 -9.33
C LEU A 40 -9.59 -2.79 -10.49
N LYS A 41 -8.48 -2.09 -10.24
CA LYS A 41 -7.59 -1.59 -11.30
C LYS A 41 -6.43 -2.53 -11.62
N LEU A 42 -6.18 -3.56 -10.80
CA LEU A 42 -5.28 -4.66 -11.11
C LEU A 42 -5.88 -5.57 -12.18
N GLN A 43 -5.79 -5.13 -13.44
CA GLN A 43 -6.32 -5.85 -14.58
C GLN A 43 -5.32 -5.88 -15.74
N GLY A 44 -5.59 -6.80 -16.67
CA GLY A 44 -4.82 -6.93 -17.90
C GLY A 44 -3.71 -7.97 -17.82
N LYS A 45 -3.07 -8.17 -18.98
CA LYS A 45 -1.93 -9.07 -19.13
C LYS A 45 -0.65 -8.25 -19.26
N ARG A 46 0.36 -8.63 -18.48
CA ARG A 46 1.71 -8.09 -18.50
C ARG A 46 2.68 -9.25 -18.70
N ASP A 47 3.15 -9.42 -19.93
CA ASP A 47 3.90 -10.59 -20.37
C ASP A 47 3.20 -11.91 -20.01
N ALA A 48 3.82 -12.73 -19.16
CA ALA A 48 3.27 -14.00 -18.69
C ALA A 48 2.31 -13.86 -17.49
N VAL A 49 2.13 -12.65 -16.95
CA VAL A 49 1.27 -12.39 -15.79
C VAL A 49 -0.11 -11.92 -16.25
N ASP A 50 -1.16 -12.65 -15.88
CA ASP A 50 -2.55 -12.24 -16.08
C ASP A 50 -3.16 -11.81 -14.75
N LEU A 51 -3.23 -10.51 -14.53
CA LEU A 51 -3.79 -9.92 -13.30
C LEU A 51 -5.31 -10.09 -13.21
N SER A 52 -5.96 -10.42 -14.34
CA SER A 52 -7.41 -10.63 -14.40
C SER A 52 -7.83 -12.09 -14.21
N SER A 53 -6.87 -13.00 -14.03
CA SER A 53 -7.12 -14.42 -13.86
C SER A 53 -7.86 -14.72 -12.56
N ASP A 54 -8.80 -15.68 -12.58
CA ASP A 54 -9.45 -16.20 -11.37
C ASP A 54 -8.46 -16.93 -10.44
N ARG A 55 -7.21 -17.12 -10.87
CA ARG A 55 -6.10 -17.66 -10.07
C ARG A 55 -5.13 -16.58 -9.58
N SER A 56 -5.44 -15.29 -9.79
CA SER A 56 -4.58 -14.20 -9.32
C SER A 56 -4.49 -14.20 -7.79
N PRO A 57 -3.42 -13.61 -7.21
CA PRO A 57 -3.31 -13.45 -5.75
C PRO A 57 -4.54 -12.77 -5.12
N GLU A 58 -5.12 -11.79 -5.81
CA GLU A 58 -6.30 -11.03 -5.39
C GLU A 58 -7.56 -11.91 -5.43
N ALA A 59 -7.72 -12.71 -6.49
CA ALA A 59 -8.84 -13.64 -6.57
C ALA A 59 -8.78 -14.70 -5.45
N ARG A 60 -7.58 -15.15 -5.10
CA ARG A 60 -7.35 -16.06 -3.96
C ARG A 60 -7.63 -15.38 -2.62
N LEU A 61 -7.21 -14.13 -2.45
CA LEU A 61 -7.47 -13.33 -1.25
C LEU A 61 -8.98 -13.14 -1.03
N LEU A 62 -9.71 -12.79 -2.08
CA LEU A 62 -11.15 -12.51 -2.02
C LEU A 62 -12.00 -13.79 -2.04
N GLY A 63 -11.42 -14.94 -2.40
CA GLY A 63 -12.15 -16.19 -2.64
C GLY A 63 -12.98 -16.18 -3.94
N HIS A 64 -12.87 -15.14 -4.75
CA HIS A 64 -13.51 -14.97 -6.04
C HIS A 64 -12.77 -13.91 -6.85
N SER A 65 -12.97 -13.89 -8.17
CA SER A 65 -12.47 -12.80 -9.03
C SER A 65 -12.93 -11.42 -8.53
N PRO A 66 -12.05 -10.39 -8.47
CA PRO A 66 -12.45 -9.02 -8.13
C PRO A 66 -13.61 -8.50 -8.99
N ARG A 67 -13.73 -8.98 -10.24
CA ARG A 67 -14.80 -8.59 -11.18
C ARG A 67 -16.16 -9.17 -10.84
N LEU A 68 -16.21 -10.37 -10.24
CA LEU A 68 -17.47 -11.05 -9.93
C LEU A 68 -18.17 -10.42 -8.73
N ARG A 69 -17.41 -9.86 -7.77
CA ARG A 69 -17.97 -9.11 -6.64
C ARG A 69 -17.14 -7.83 -6.42
N PRO A 70 -17.46 -6.75 -7.14
CA PRO A 70 -16.65 -5.54 -7.09
C PRO A 70 -16.72 -4.81 -5.74
N GLU A 71 -17.79 -5.02 -4.95
CA GLU A 71 -17.90 -4.44 -3.61
C GLU A 71 -16.86 -5.00 -2.62
N SER A 72 -16.64 -6.32 -2.63
CA SER A 72 -15.61 -6.92 -1.75
C SER A 72 -14.20 -6.53 -2.20
N ALA A 73 -13.97 -6.42 -3.52
CA ALA A 73 -12.72 -5.88 -4.04
C ALA A 73 -12.49 -4.42 -3.61
N ARG A 74 -13.52 -3.56 -3.67
CA ARG A 74 -13.45 -2.18 -3.15
C ARG A 74 -13.13 -2.16 -1.66
N LEU A 75 -13.82 -2.97 -0.88
CA LEU A 75 -13.62 -3.05 0.57
C LEU A 75 -12.19 -3.47 0.92
N ALA A 76 -11.61 -4.38 0.15
CA ALA A 76 -10.21 -4.84 0.31
C ALA A 76 -9.17 -3.94 -0.38
N SER A 77 -9.57 -2.87 -1.05
CA SER A 77 -8.66 -1.94 -1.74
C SER A 77 -8.29 -0.78 -0.81
N PRO A 78 -7.00 -0.58 -0.47
CA PRO A 78 -6.59 0.58 0.32
C PRO A 78 -7.02 1.93 -0.25
N SER A 79 -7.10 2.06 -1.58
CA SER A 79 -7.56 3.29 -2.26
C SER A 79 -8.92 3.79 -1.78
N THR A 80 -9.79 2.89 -1.31
CA THR A 80 -11.15 3.22 -0.83
C THR A 80 -11.14 3.93 0.52
N HIS A 81 -10.04 3.79 1.27
CA HIS A 81 -9.99 4.19 2.67
C HIS A 81 -9.02 5.34 2.94
N VAL A 82 -8.31 5.86 1.93
CA VAL A 82 -7.45 7.03 2.11
C VAL A 82 -8.30 8.26 2.46
N ASP A 83 -7.90 8.98 3.51
CA ASP A 83 -8.54 10.22 3.98
C ASP A 83 -7.51 11.13 4.70
N PRO A 84 -7.91 12.31 5.22
CA PRO A 84 -6.97 13.23 5.88
C PRO A 84 -6.35 12.70 7.18
N GLU A 85 -6.97 11.69 7.81
CA GLU A 85 -6.47 11.09 9.06
C GLU A 85 -5.52 9.91 8.79
N SER A 86 -5.27 9.60 7.51
CA SER A 86 -4.31 8.56 7.14
C SER A 86 -2.89 8.97 7.57
N PRO A 87 -2.07 8.04 8.08
CA PRO A 87 -0.73 8.36 8.57
C PRO A 87 0.20 8.74 7.40
N PRO A 88 1.36 9.34 7.65
CA PRO A 88 2.36 9.58 6.62
C PRO A 88 2.82 8.30 5.90
N PHE A 89 3.20 8.42 4.63
CA PHE A 89 3.63 7.30 3.78
C PHE A 89 4.99 7.51 3.14
N LEU A 90 5.82 6.47 3.17
CA LEU A 90 6.96 6.30 2.28
C LEU A 90 6.70 5.09 1.38
N ILE A 91 6.68 5.31 0.07
CA ILE A 91 6.32 4.30 -0.93
C ILE A 91 7.55 4.01 -1.80
N PHE A 92 7.88 2.75 -2.01
CA PHE A 92 8.91 2.28 -2.93
C PHE A 92 8.29 1.45 -4.03
N HIS A 93 8.67 1.70 -5.29
CA HIS A 93 8.17 0.90 -6.41
C HIS A 93 9.22 0.77 -7.51
N GLY A 94 9.34 -0.43 -8.09
CA GLY A 94 10.24 -0.68 -9.21
C GLY A 94 9.56 -0.39 -10.54
N ASP A 95 10.22 0.35 -11.43
CA ASP A 95 9.63 0.72 -12.73
C ASP A 95 9.51 -0.47 -13.71
N GLN A 96 10.18 -1.59 -13.42
CA GLN A 96 10.08 -2.85 -14.17
C GLN A 96 9.21 -3.90 -13.47
N ASP A 97 8.41 -3.51 -12.48
CA ASP A 97 7.46 -4.42 -11.84
C ASP A 97 6.29 -4.81 -12.77
N LYS A 98 6.25 -6.09 -13.13
CA LYS A 98 5.23 -6.69 -13.99
C LYS A 98 4.10 -7.36 -13.20
N ARG A 99 4.28 -7.57 -11.89
CA ARG A 99 3.29 -8.18 -10.99
C ARG A 99 2.39 -7.13 -10.38
N VAL A 100 2.96 -6.02 -9.93
CA VAL A 100 2.20 -4.87 -9.43
C VAL A 100 2.59 -3.64 -10.28
N PRO A 101 1.68 -3.14 -11.12
CA PRO A 101 1.92 -1.94 -11.91
C PRO A 101 2.34 -0.73 -11.06
N LEU A 102 3.30 0.06 -11.56
CA LEU A 102 3.70 1.34 -10.95
C LEU A 102 2.51 2.30 -10.74
N ASP A 103 1.50 2.23 -11.61
CA ASP A 103 0.27 3.03 -11.51
C ASP A 103 -0.48 2.84 -10.16
N GLN A 104 -0.26 1.73 -9.45
CA GLN A 104 -0.82 1.49 -8.12
C GLN A 104 -0.21 2.44 -7.08
N SER A 105 1.11 2.60 -7.10
CA SER A 105 1.83 3.50 -6.20
C SER A 105 1.64 4.96 -6.58
N GLU A 106 1.57 5.28 -7.87
CA GLU A 106 1.22 6.62 -8.33
C GLU A 106 -0.20 7.02 -7.90
N LEU A 107 -1.16 6.09 -8.00
CA LEU A 107 -2.52 6.29 -7.51
C LEU A 107 -2.55 6.54 -6.00
N LEU A 108 -1.80 5.75 -5.21
CA LEU A 108 -1.73 5.93 -3.76
C LEU A 108 -1.17 7.31 -3.41
N LEU A 109 -0.04 7.70 -4.01
CA LEU A 109 0.56 9.01 -3.80
C LEU A 109 -0.44 10.12 -4.12
N SER A 110 -1.11 10.04 -5.26
CA SER A 110 -2.11 11.03 -5.67
C SER A 110 -3.27 11.14 -4.68
N LEU A 111 -3.79 10.01 -4.19
CA LEU A 111 -4.87 9.98 -3.20
C LEU A 111 -4.43 10.57 -1.85
N LEU A 112 -3.24 10.25 -1.39
CA LEU A 112 -2.70 10.77 -0.13
C LEU A 112 -2.48 12.28 -0.20
N GLN A 113 -1.82 12.76 -1.25
CA GLN A 113 -1.59 14.19 -1.47
C GLN A 113 -2.89 14.98 -1.62
N LYS A 114 -3.89 14.41 -2.28
CA LYS A 114 -5.22 15.02 -2.40
C LYS A 114 -5.89 15.24 -1.03
N HIS A 115 -5.62 14.38 -0.06
CA HIS A 115 -6.14 14.51 1.31
C HIS A 115 -5.19 15.26 2.26
N GLY A 116 -4.08 15.82 1.76
CA GLY A 116 -3.12 16.56 2.57
C GLY A 116 -2.19 15.66 3.41
N VAL A 117 -2.15 14.35 3.14
CA VAL A 117 -1.32 13.40 3.88
C VAL A 117 0.12 13.46 3.38
N GLN A 118 1.06 13.63 4.30
CA GLN A 118 2.49 13.64 3.98
C GLN A 118 2.89 12.31 3.35
N SER A 119 3.39 12.37 2.11
CA SER A 119 3.68 11.16 1.35
C SER A 119 4.79 11.37 0.33
N ARG A 120 5.59 10.32 0.10
CA ARG A 120 6.67 10.31 -0.89
C ARG A 120 6.70 8.97 -1.62
N LEU A 121 6.86 9.03 -2.94
CA LEU A 121 7.16 7.87 -3.79
C LEU A 121 8.63 7.89 -4.22
N VAL A 122 9.31 6.77 -4.04
CA VAL A 122 10.67 6.50 -4.52
C VAL A 122 10.57 5.43 -5.60
N ILE A 123 10.90 5.82 -6.83
CA ILE A 123 10.96 4.89 -7.96
C ILE A 123 12.37 4.30 -8.01
N VAL A 124 12.46 2.96 -7.97
CA VAL A 124 13.71 2.22 -8.05
C VAL A 124 13.91 1.79 -9.51
N GLU A 125 14.81 2.50 -10.20
CA GLU A 125 15.05 2.32 -11.63
C GLU A 125 15.57 0.90 -11.94
N GLY A 126 14.95 0.24 -12.92
CA GLY A 126 15.29 -1.11 -13.35
C GLY A 126 14.86 -2.23 -12.40
N ALA A 127 14.24 -1.92 -11.25
CA ALA A 127 13.84 -2.93 -10.28
C ALA A 127 12.56 -3.67 -10.69
N VAL A 128 12.60 -4.99 -10.59
CA VAL A 128 11.44 -5.87 -10.70
C VAL A 128 10.79 -6.13 -9.33
N HIS A 129 9.71 -6.91 -9.28
CA HIS A 129 9.02 -7.25 -8.04
C HIS A 129 9.92 -8.02 -7.06
N GLY A 130 10.26 -7.40 -5.91
CA GLY A 130 11.13 -8.00 -4.90
C GLY A 130 12.61 -8.11 -5.32
N ASP A 131 13.08 -7.19 -6.18
CA ASP A 131 14.48 -7.10 -6.61
C ASP A 131 15.41 -6.75 -5.43
N GLU A 132 16.64 -7.28 -5.43
CA GLU A 132 17.65 -6.98 -4.40
C GLU A 132 18.03 -5.49 -4.36
N LYS A 133 17.76 -4.73 -5.42
CA LYS A 133 17.95 -3.27 -5.45
C LYS A 133 17.21 -2.56 -4.31
N PHE A 134 16.08 -3.09 -3.83
CA PHE A 134 15.38 -2.49 -2.68
C PHE A 134 16.19 -2.55 -1.38
N ASP A 135 17.17 -3.47 -1.29
CA ASP A 135 18.04 -3.65 -0.12
C ASP A 135 19.29 -2.76 -0.16
N GLU A 136 19.46 -1.94 -1.21
CA GLU A 136 20.56 -0.98 -1.26
C GLU A 136 20.53 -0.03 -0.06
N THR A 137 21.72 0.30 0.46
CA THR A 137 21.87 1.14 1.65
C THR A 137 21.12 2.47 1.53
N SER A 138 21.09 3.06 0.34
CA SER A 138 20.37 4.31 0.07
C SER A 138 18.87 4.23 0.37
N TYR A 139 18.19 3.12 0.07
CA TYR A 139 16.77 2.96 0.33
C TYR A 139 16.50 2.59 1.78
N ASN A 140 17.37 1.79 2.40
CA ASN A 140 17.34 1.53 3.84
C ASN A 140 17.52 2.83 4.64
N ASP A 141 18.46 3.69 4.26
CA ASP A 141 18.67 5.00 4.88
C ASP A 141 17.45 5.91 4.73
N ALA A 142 16.75 5.83 3.59
CA ALA A 142 15.51 6.57 3.38
C ALA A 142 14.39 6.08 4.33
N VAL A 143 14.29 4.77 4.57
CA VAL A 143 13.37 4.21 5.57
C VAL A 143 13.73 4.69 6.98
N LEU A 144 15.00 4.60 7.38
CA LEU A 144 15.44 5.04 8.70
C LEU A 144 15.19 6.54 8.91
N THR A 145 15.49 7.35 7.90
CA THR A 145 15.23 8.80 7.93
C THR A 145 13.73 9.10 8.09
N PHE A 146 12.88 8.36 7.38
CA PHE A 146 11.44 8.49 7.53
C PHE A 146 10.99 8.12 8.94
N MET A 147 11.43 6.97 9.47
CA MET A 147 11.12 6.55 10.84
C MET A 147 11.57 7.57 11.89
N ASP A 148 12.78 8.12 11.75
CA ASP A 148 13.30 9.17 12.62
C ASP A 148 12.43 10.44 12.59
N SER A 149 11.92 10.82 11.42
CA SER A 149 11.03 11.99 11.29
C SER A 149 9.73 11.80 12.07
N LEU A 150 9.13 10.60 12.00
CA LEU A 150 7.90 10.27 12.71
C LEU A 150 8.08 10.33 14.23
N LEU A 151 9.23 9.86 14.73
CA LEU A 151 9.53 9.87 16.16
C LEU A 151 9.79 11.28 16.72
N ARG A 152 10.30 12.20 15.90
CA ARG A 152 10.54 13.59 16.31
C ARG A 152 9.27 14.43 16.32
N GLU A 153 8.33 14.12 15.42
CA GLU A 153 7.04 14.82 15.33
C GLU A 153 6.01 14.31 16.35
N SER A 154 6.23 13.12 16.92
CA SER A 154 5.40 12.60 18.00
C SER A 154 5.76 13.28 19.34
N PRO A 155 4.84 14.01 20.00
CA PRO A 155 5.12 14.50 21.34
C PRO A 155 5.34 13.31 22.28
N ALA A 156 6.43 13.36 23.05
CA ALA A 156 6.67 12.39 24.11
C ALA A 156 5.42 12.32 25.01
N LYS A 157 4.81 11.13 25.10
CA LYS A 157 3.67 10.86 25.98
C LYS A 157 4.04 11.11 27.45
#